data_AF-A0A6P7LV86-F1
#
_entry.id   AF-A0A6P7LV86-F1
#
_cell.length_a   1.000
_cell.length_b   1.000
_cell.length_c   1.000
_cell.angle_alpha   90.00
_cell.angle_beta   90.00
_cell.angle_gamma   90.00
#
_symmetry.space_group_name_H-M   'P 1'
#
loop_
_entity.id
_entity.type
_entity.pdbx_description
1 polymer ?
#
loop_
_entity_poly.entity_id
_entity_poly.type
_entity_poly.pdbx_seq_one_letter_code
_entity_poly.pdbx_strand_id
1 'polypeptide(L)'
;MAEAETRSAGARGPDGGWGWVLVAALFVTNSLIFGVMRSMGIFFVEFVRYFEQSAQAISWISSLGLAALQFFSPLAAMLCNAYNPRVVMMVGGLLAGLGLMLASQATCLLHLYLSMGVLSGLGWGLIFTPMVSSVMASFTRHRTLAVGLGFCSIGLSSFAFNPLFQLMVELYGWRGALLILGGLNLNLVACGALVRPQQRSKEDEQVDPGSGAPCAAGLQRLISYLQPQLLLERPFFTYSLAMSFINIGFFVPYFHLVAHSRQAGFSDYRAAFVMSAAGITDILGRVASGWFSDLGHFRLLHLASLWTALAGLFIILLPVSSLSGSYAALMAISLLYGFCAGALTSVVFAVVPLIVGVDRMLEALGLLQLIESGAGLLGAPLSGLLKDLTGNYMASFAVAGSFPILGTLTLATLPGFFSRADPPAPQRRSHHVKDKGLQSELEQINSLSHGAS
;
A
#
# COMPACT_ATOMS: atom_id res chain seq x y z
N MET A 1 -31.87 -11.52 25.72
CA MET A 1 -31.83 -10.96 24.34
C MET A 1 -30.43 -10.47 23.93
N ALA A 2 -29.67 -9.80 24.81
CA ALA A 2 -28.28 -9.38 24.50
C ALA A 2 -27.26 -10.52 24.31
N GLU A 3 -27.46 -11.69 24.96
CA GLU A 3 -26.61 -12.88 24.75
C GLU A 3 -26.94 -13.66 23.46
N ALA A 4 -28.10 -13.42 22.85
CA ALA A 4 -28.49 -14.07 21.59
C ALA A 4 -27.88 -13.36 20.37
N GLU A 5 -27.64 -12.04 20.45
CA GLU A 5 -26.92 -11.29 19.42
C GLU A 5 -25.41 -11.57 19.43
N THR A 6 -24.82 -11.86 20.59
CA THR A 6 -23.40 -12.25 20.69
C THR A 6 -23.16 -13.66 20.16
N ARG A 7 -24.15 -14.56 20.22
CA ARG A 7 -24.05 -15.91 19.62
C ARG A 7 -24.32 -15.93 18.10
N SER A 8 -25.08 -14.98 17.55
CA SER A 8 -25.27 -14.89 16.08
C SER A 8 -24.05 -14.30 15.36
N ALA A 9 -23.22 -13.51 16.05
CA ALA A 9 -21.96 -12.99 15.52
C ALA A 9 -20.89 -14.06 15.31
N GLY A 10 -21.01 -15.23 15.96
CA GLY A 10 -20.12 -16.37 15.78
C GLY A 10 -20.48 -17.31 14.62
N ALA A 11 -21.59 -17.07 13.91
CA ALA A 11 -22.12 -18.01 12.90
C ALA A 11 -21.85 -17.61 11.44
N ARG A 12 -21.32 -16.42 11.17
CA ARG A 12 -20.77 -16.08 9.85
C ARG A 12 -19.27 -16.22 9.93
N GLY A 13 -18.73 -17.26 9.29
CA GLY A 13 -17.29 -17.43 9.16
C GLY A 13 -16.62 -16.18 8.58
N PRO A 14 -15.29 -16.08 8.67
CA PRO A 14 -14.49 -14.97 8.16
C PRO A 14 -14.48 -14.94 6.63
N ASP A 15 -15.60 -15.12 5.94
CA ASP A 15 -15.75 -15.05 4.47
C ASP A 15 -17.19 -14.62 4.14
N GLY A 16 -17.64 -13.51 4.74
CA GLY A 16 -18.98 -12.96 4.48
C GLY A 16 -19.47 -11.91 5.48
N GLY A 17 -20.70 -11.43 5.28
CA GLY A 17 -21.33 -10.47 6.19
C GLY A 17 -20.64 -9.10 6.21
N TRP A 18 -20.12 -8.69 7.38
CA TRP A 18 -19.50 -7.37 7.58
C TRP A 18 -18.19 -7.19 6.79
N GLY A 19 -17.53 -8.29 6.40
CA GLY A 19 -16.34 -8.22 5.55
C GLY A 19 -16.59 -7.47 4.25
N TRP A 20 -17.76 -7.64 3.61
CA TRP A 20 -18.12 -6.92 2.38
C TRP A 20 -18.41 -5.43 2.61
N VAL A 21 -18.88 -5.05 3.79
CA VAL A 21 -18.99 -3.64 4.20
C VAL A 21 -17.59 -3.03 4.31
N LEU A 22 -16.62 -3.77 4.84
CA LEU A 22 -15.23 -3.33 4.90
C LEU A 22 -14.59 -3.27 3.50
N VAL A 23 -14.95 -4.15 2.57
CA VAL A 23 -14.52 -4.04 1.15
C VAL A 23 -15.04 -2.76 0.52
N ALA A 24 -16.31 -2.40 0.76
CA ALA A 24 -16.87 -1.12 0.30
C ALA A 24 -16.17 0.08 0.96
N ALA A 25 -15.87 0.00 2.26
CA ALA A 25 -15.10 1.03 2.97
C ALA A 25 -13.66 1.17 2.41
N LEU A 26 -13.00 0.05 2.11
CA LEU A 26 -11.69 0.03 1.45
C LEU A 26 -11.77 0.61 0.03
N PHE A 27 -12.83 0.33 -0.72
CA PHE A 27 -13.07 0.91 -2.03
C PHE A 27 -13.11 2.44 -1.96
N VAL A 28 -13.93 3.00 -1.07
CA VAL A 28 -14.05 4.46 -0.87
C VAL A 28 -12.73 5.04 -0.36
N THR A 29 -12.08 4.37 0.59
CA THR A 29 -10.78 4.78 1.14
C THR A 29 -9.74 4.89 0.03
N ASN A 30 -9.60 3.86 -0.80
CA ASN A 30 -8.64 3.83 -1.90
C ASN A 30 -8.97 4.85 -3.00
N SER A 31 -10.26 5.07 -3.31
CA SER A 31 -10.67 6.14 -4.22
C SER A 31 -10.23 7.51 -3.72
N LEU A 32 -10.48 7.83 -2.44
CA LEU A 32 -10.18 9.14 -1.85
C LEU A 32 -8.68 9.36 -1.59
N ILE A 33 -7.88 8.30 -1.46
CA ILE A 33 -6.43 8.40 -1.33
C ILE A 33 -5.78 8.44 -2.71
N PHE A 34 -5.81 7.33 -3.44
CA PHE A 34 -5.05 7.19 -4.69
C PHE A 34 -5.72 7.87 -5.87
N GLY A 35 -7.06 7.92 -5.91
CA GLY A 35 -7.78 8.69 -6.94
C GLY A 35 -7.44 10.18 -6.83
N VAL A 36 -7.43 10.72 -5.61
CA VAL A 36 -7.03 12.10 -5.36
C VAL A 36 -5.59 12.36 -5.78
N MET A 37 -4.65 11.51 -5.34
CA MET A 37 -3.24 11.65 -5.70
C MET A 37 -2.98 11.57 -7.20
N ARG A 38 -3.65 10.66 -7.93
CA ARG A 38 -3.48 10.56 -9.39
C ARG A 38 -4.11 11.74 -10.13
N SER A 39 -5.19 12.30 -9.62
CA SER A 39 -5.86 13.47 -10.20
C SER A 39 -5.23 14.81 -9.78
N MET A 40 -4.16 14.81 -8.98
CA MET A 40 -3.40 16.04 -8.64
C MET A 40 -2.78 16.74 -9.84
N GLY A 41 -2.64 16.06 -10.99
CA GLY A 41 -2.16 16.67 -12.23
C GLY A 41 -2.97 17.87 -12.71
N ILE A 42 -4.25 17.97 -12.32
CA ILE A 42 -5.10 19.12 -12.65
C ILE A 42 -4.69 20.35 -11.83
N PHE A 43 -4.47 20.16 -10.53
CA PHE A 43 -4.00 21.22 -9.64
C PHE A 43 -2.56 21.64 -9.96
N PHE A 44 -1.74 20.72 -10.47
CA PHE A 44 -0.36 20.98 -10.84
C PHE A 44 -0.22 22.16 -11.81
N VAL A 45 -1.02 22.19 -12.88
CA VAL A 45 -0.96 23.24 -13.90
C VAL A 45 -1.30 24.61 -13.30
N GLU A 46 -2.31 24.65 -12.45
CA GLU A 46 -2.72 25.87 -11.76
C GLU A 46 -1.70 26.32 -10.71
N PHE A 47 -1.04 25.40 -10.01
CA PHE A 47 0.03 25.74 -9.07
C PHE A 47 1.27 26.29 -9.76
N VAL A 48 1.67 25.73 -10.91
CA VAL A 48 2.77 26.29 -11.70
C VAL A 48 2.47 27.73 -12.11
N ARG A 49 1.23 28.01 -12.54
CA ARG A 49 0.80 29.36 -12.93
C ARG A 49 0.72 30.32 -11.74
N TYR A 50 0.12 29.90 -10.63
CA TYR A 50 -0.14 30.77 -9.49
C TYR A 50 1.12 31.07 -8.66
N PHE A 51 1.96 30.06 -8.40
CA PHE A 51 3.18 30.23 -7.60
C PHE A 51 4.40 30.65 -8.45
N GLU A 52 4.32 30.55 -9.78
CA GLU A 52 5.42 30.83 -10.71
C GLU A 52 6.69 30.03 -10.38
N GLN A 53 6.51 28.80 -9.91
CA GLN A 53 7.59 27.90 -9.51
C GLN A 53 7.83 26.83 -10.56
N SER A 54 9.00 26.19 -10.49
CA SER A 54 9.35 25.12 -11.42
C SER A 54 8.40 23.93 -11.30
N ALA A 55 8.17 23.24 -12.41
CA ALA A 55 7.43 21.98 -12.45
C ALA A 55 7.96 20.95 -11.44
N GLN A 56 9.28 20.90 -11.25
CA GLN A 56 9.92 20.05 -10.25
C GLN A 56 9.49 20.41 -8.83
N ALA A 57 9.51 21.70 -8.47
CA ALA A 57 9.06 22.16 -7.15
C ALA A 57 7.61 21.75 -6.89
N ILE A 58 6.69 21.99 -7.83
CA ILE A 58 5.28 21.59 -7.67
C ILE A 58 5.11 20.07 -7.56
N SER A 59 5.91 19.29 -8.32
CA SER A 59 5.80 17.82 -8.30
C SER A 59 6.12 17.19 -6.93
N TRP A 60 6.93 17.86 -6.10
CA TRP A 60 7.23 17.39 -4.76
C TRP A 60 6.01 17.28 -3.87
N ILE A 61 4.91 18.01 -4.15
CA ILE A 61 3.72 17.95 -3.29
C ILE A 61 3.07 16.56 -3.35
N SER A 62 2.86 16.00 -4.55
CA SER A 62 2.27 14.67 -4.71
C SER A 62 3.25 13.55 -4.33
N SER A 63 4.54 13.71 -4.64
CA SER A 63 5.59 12.77 -4.21
C SER A 63 5.72 12.69 -2.69
N LEU A 64 5.69 13.84 -2.00
CA LEU A 64 5.75 13.89 -0.54
C LEU A 64 4.49 13.28 0.08
N GLY A 65 3.32 13.47 -0.52
CA GLY A 65 2.08 12.81 -0.09
C GLY A 65 2.15 11.29 -0.14
N LEU A 66 2.63 10.73 -1.26
CA LEU A 66 2.82 9.28 -1.41
C LEU A 66 3.89 8.74 -0.45
N ALA A 67 5.03 9.44 -0.36
CA ALA A 67 6.12 9.05 0.52
C ALA A 67 5.69 9.10 1.99
N ALA A 68 4.97 10.14 2.41
CA ALA A 68 4.45 10.27 3.76
C ALA A 68 3.43 9.17 4.08
N LEU A 69 2.51 8.84 3.17
CA LEU A 69 1.59 7.71 3.33
C LEU A 69 2.33 6.43 3.70
N GLN A 70 3.36 6.08 2.93
CA GLN A 70 4.09 4.83 3.11
C GLN A 70 5.05 4.88 4.31
N PHE A 71 5.73 6.02 4.52
CA PHE A 71 6.65 6.23 5.63
C PHE A 71 5.96 6.19 7.00
N PHE A 72 4.72 6.71 7.09
CA PHE A 72 3.93 6.70 8.33
C PHE A 72 3.06 5.44 8.50
N SER A 73 3.08 4.48 7.56
CA SER A 73 2.34 3.22 7.71
C SER A 73 2.74 2.36 8.93
N PRO A 74 4.03 2.25 9.33
CA PRO A 74 4.39 1.61 10.59
C PRO A 74 3.83 2.34 11.81
N LEU A 75 3.80 3.67 11.79
CA LEU A 75 3.19 4.48 12.86
C LEU A 75 1.70 4.11 13.03
N ALA A 76 0.99 3.88 11.92
CA ALA A 76 -0.39 3.39 11.95
C ALA A 76 -0.51 2.04 12.68
N ALA A 77 0.38 1.09 12.37
CA ALA A 77 0.41 -0.23 13.02
C ALA A 77 0.66 -0.10 14.53
N MET A 78 1.67 0.68 14.92
CA MET A 78 2.01 0.94 16.31
C MET A 78 0.84 1.55 17.09
N LEU A 79 0.16 2.56 16.52
CA LEU A 79 -0.97 3.23 17.17
C LEU A 79 -2.20 2.33 17.25
N CYS A 80 -2.50 1.55 16.22
CA CYS A 80 -3.61 0.58 16.25
C CYS A 80 -3.37 -0.57 17.24
N ASN A 81 -2.11 -0.86 17.54
CA ASN A 81 -1.73 -1.83 18.57
C ASN A 81 -1.76 -1.23 19.98
N ALA A 82 -1.45 0.06 20.13
CA ALA A 82 -1.49 0.73 21.43
C ALA A 82 -2.89 1.24 21.82
N TYR A 83 -3.71 1.57 20.83
CA TYR A 83 -5.02 2.21 20.98
C TYR A 83 -6.09 1.49 20.16
N ASN A 84 -7.34 1.94 20.28
CA ASN A 84 -8.43 1.38 19.50
C ASN A 84 -8.23 1.67 17.99
N PRO A 85 -8.13 0.65 17.12
CA PRO A 85 -7.84 0.83 15.69
C PRO A 85 -8.90 1.69 14.97
N ARG A 86 -10.17 1.62 15.39
CA ARG A 86 -11.25 2.46 14.87
C ARG A 86 -10.94 3.94 15.06
N VAL A 87 -10.49 4.32 16.27
CA VAL A 87 -10.22 5.71 16.63
C VAL A 87 -8.99 6.21 15.86
N VAL A 88 -7.94 5.39 15.77
CA VAL A 88 -6.72 5.74 15.01
C VAL A 88 -7.05 6.04 13.55
N MET A 89 -7.87 5.20 12.92
CA MET A 89 -8.31 5.39 11.53
C MET A 89 -9.21 6.62 11.35
N MET A 90 -10.11 6.89 12.31
CA MET A 90 -10.93 8.12 12.31
C MET A 90 -10.07 9.38 12.42
N VAL A 91 -9.05 9.38 13.29
CA VAL A 91 -8.09 10.47 13.40
C VAL A 91 -7.30 10.63 12.11
N GLY A 92 -6.87 9.53 11.48
CA GLY A 92 -6.23 9.54 10.17
C GLY A 92 -7.08 10.22 9.08
N GLY A 93 -8.36 9.85 9.00
CA GLY A 93 -9.31 10.49 8.06
C GLY A 93 -9.53 11.98 8.33
N LEU A 94 -9.58 12.39 9.61
CA LEU A 94 -9.68 13.80 9.98
C LEU A 94 -8.43 14.58 9.56
N LEU A 95 -7.23 14.05 9.84
CA LEU A 95 -5.96 14.65 9.43
C LEU A 95 -5.85 14.77 7.91
N ALA A 96 -6.28 13.73 7.17
CA ALA A 96 -6.30 13.72 5.71
C ALA A 96 -7.16 14.86 5.14
N GLY A 97 -8.40 14.99 5.63
CA GLY A 97 -9.31 16.06 5.23
C GLY A 97 -8.80 17.45 5.64
N LEU A 98 -8.36 17.61 6.90
CA LEU A 98 -7.84 18.89 7.40
C LEU A 98 -6.58 19.33 6.63
N GLY A 99 -5.68 18.43 6.25
CA GLY A 99 -4.50 18.78 5.46
C GLY A 99 -4.86 19.39 4.09
N LEU A 100 -5.89 18.87 3.43
CA LEU A 100 -6.41 19.42 2.18
C LEU A 100 -7.18 20.74 2.38
N MET A 101 -7.95 20.86 3.47
CA MET A 101 -8.63 22.11 3.80
C MET A 101 -7.62 23.22 4.14
N LEU A 102 -6.55 22.92 4.87
CA LEU A 102 -5.46 23.86 5.15
C LEU A 102 -4.70 24.22 3.86
N ALA A 103 -4.56 23.28 2.92
CA ALA A 103 -3.97 23.54 1.61
C ALA A 103 -4.75 24.61 0.83
N SER A 104 -6.07 24.70 1.00
CA SER A 104 -6.88 25.76 0.38
C SER A 104 -6.45 27.18 0.79
N GLN A 105 -5.82 27.32 1.95
CA GLN A 105 -5.33 28.61 2.48
C GLN A 105 -3.84 28.84 2.18
N ALA A 106 -3.21 27.99 1.37
CA ALA A 106 -1.78 28.11 1.07
C ALA A 106 -1.44 29.42 0.33
N THR A 107 -0.43 30.13 0.84
CA THR A 107 0.12 31.35 0.22
C THR A 107 1.53 31.12 -0.32
N CYS A 108 2.17 30.01 0.06
CA CYS A 108 3.47 29.60 -0.44
C CYS A 108 3.52 28.07 -0.64
N LEU A 109 4.52 27.59 -1.37
CA LEU A 109 4.71 26.15 -1.60
C LEU A 109 4.94 25.36 -0.31
N LEU A 110 5.61 25.96 0.68
CA LEU A 110 5.85 25.29 1.95
C LEU A 110 4.52 24.91 2.64
N HIS A 111 3.49 25.76 2.55
CA HIS A 111 2.17 25.42 3.08
C HIS A 111 1.62 24.16 2.40
N LEU A 112 1.74 24.05 1.07
CA LEU A 112 1.28 22.88 0.32
C LEU A 112 2.09 21.61 0.65
N TYR A 113 3.41 21.72 0.82
CA TYR A 113 4.24 20.58 1.24
C TYR A 113 3.84 20.08 2.62
N LEU A 114 3.66 20.99 3.59
CA LEU A 114 3.31 20.61 4.96
C LEU A 114 1.87 20.12 5.09
N SER A 115 0.92 20.74 4.39
CA SER A 115 -0.50 20.41 4.53
C SER A 115 -0.91 19.24 3.62
N MET A 116 -0.77 19.37 2.30
CA MET A 116 -1.20 18.35 1.34
C MET A 116 -0.19 17.20 1.23
N GLY A 117 1.10 17.48 1.40
CA GLY A 117 2.14 16.45 1.42
C GLY A 117 2.17 15.70 2.75
N VAL A 118 2.69 16.33 3.81
CA VAL A 118 2.96 15.66 5.09
C VAL A 118 1.70 15.36 5.88
N LEU A 119 0.85 16.35 6.15
CA LEU A 119 -0.31 16.18 7.04
C LEU A 119 -1.37 15.26 6.42
N SER A 120 -1.71 15.46 5.15
CA SER A 120 -2.63 14.56 4.45
C SER A 120 -2.02 13.18 4.21
N GLY A 121 -0.72 13.09 3.87
CA GLY A 121 -0.02 11.82 3.73
C GLY A 121 0.04 11.01 5.02
N LEU A 122 0.32 11.65 6.17
CA LEU A 122 0.21 11.03 7.49
C LEU A 122 -1.21 10.49 7.73
N GLY A 123 -2.24 11.31 7.46
CA GLY A 123 -3.63 10.90 7.58
C GLY A 123 -3.97 9.67 6.73
N TRP A 124 -3.51 9.64 5.48
CA TRP A 124 -3.68 8.51 4.57
C TRP A 124 -2.93 7.25 5.05
N GLY A 125 -1.72 7.39 5.58
CA GLY A 125 -0.96 6.26 6.16
C GLY A 125 -1.66 5.64 7.39
N LEU A 126 -2.25 6.49 8.24
CA LEU A 126 -3.01 6.07 9.43
C LEU A 126 -4.32 5.33 9.12
N ILE A 127 -4.84 5.41 7.90
CA ILE A 127 -6.06 4.71 7.50
C ILE A 127 -5.80 3.57 6.50
N PHE A 128 -4.93 3.76 5.51
CA PHE A 128 -4.74 2.81 4.41
C PHE A 128 -4.30 1.43 4.92
N THR A 129 -3.19 1.39 5.65
CA THR A 129 -2.59 0.15 6.17
C THR A 129 -3.53 -0.63 7.10
N PRO A 130 -4.12 -0.01 8.15
CA PRO A 130 -5.07 -0.73 9.01
C PRO A 130 -6.38 -1.09 8.31
N MET A 131 -6.84 -0.34 7.29
CA MET A 131 -8.00 -0.73 6.49
C MET A 131 -7.74 -2.00 5.69
N VAL A 132 -6.60 -2.06 5.00
CA VAL A 132 -6.19 -3.25 4.25
C VAL A 132 -6.06 -4.45 5.19
N SER A 133 -5.40 -4.27 6.34
CA SER A 133 -5.28 -5.31 7.36
C SER A 133 -6.65 -5.80 7.86
N SER A 134 -7.58 -4.89 8.15
CA SER A 134 -8.92 -5.21 8.65
C SER A 134 -9.75 -6.00 7.64
N VAL A 135 -9.69 -5.63 6.35
CA VAL A 135 -10.32 -6.39 5.27
C VAL A 135 -9.70 -7.78 5.19
N MET A 136 -8.37 -7.87 5.13
CA MET A 136 -7.65 -9.14 5.03
C MET A 136 -7.93 -10.09 6.21
N ALA A 137 -8.12 -9.55 7.42
CA ALA A 137 -8.49 -10.35 8.59
C ALA A 137 -9.94 -10.82 8.58
N SER A 138 -10.81 -10.15 7.81
CA SER A 138 -12.23 -10.48 7.67
C SER A 138 -12.50 -11.55 6.61
N PHE A 139 -11.48 -11.93 5.83
CA PHE A 139 -11.52 -12.96 4.80
C PHE A 139 -10.51 -14.08 5.11
N THR A 140 -10.84 -15.35 4.83
CA THR A 140 -9.88 -16.47 4.88
C THR A 140 -9.62 -17.03 3.49
N ARG A 141 -10.68 -17.34 2.75
CA ARG A 141 -10.60 -17.89 1.40
C ARG A 141 -10.56 -16.81 0.32
N HIS A 142 -11.29 -15.71 0.53
CA HIS A 142 -11.51 -14.67 -0.51
C HIS A 142 -10.68 -13.40 -0.29
N ARG A 143 -9.51 -13.51 0.36
CA ARG A 143 -8.63 -12.39 0.70
C ARG A 143 -8.21 -11.57 -0.52
N THR A 144 -7.69 -12.28 -1.53
CA THR A 144 -7.15 -11.65 -2.73
C THR A 144 -8.24 -10.95 -3.53
N LEU A 145 -9.41 -11.60 -3.69
CA LEU A 145 -10.55 -10.99 -4.37
C LEU A 145 -11.08 -9.77 -3.61
N ALA A 146 -11.21 -9.85 -2.28
CA ALA A 146 -11.69 -8.74 -1.46
C ALA A 146 -10.77 -7.50 -1.56
N VAL A 147 -9.45 -7.69 -1.45
CA VAL A 147 -8.47 -6.62 -1.64
C VAL A 147 -8.49 -6.13 -3.09
N GLY A 148 -8.49 -7.04 -4.07
CA GLY A 148 -8.55 -6.72 -5.49
C GLY A 148 -9.75 -5.83 -5.84
N LEU A 149 -10.94 -6.17 -5.36
CA LEU A 149 -12.17 -5.37 -5.53
C LEU A 149 -12.05 -3.98 -4.88
N GLY A 150 -11.55 -3.91 -3.63
CA GLY A 150 -11.29 -2.63 -2.96
C GLY A 150 -10.28 -1.77 -3.72
N PHE A 151 -9.35 -2.38 -4.44
CA PHE A 151 -8.30 -1.72 -5.20
C PHE A 151 -8.75 -1.34 -6.62
N CYS A 152 -9.75 -2.00 -7.21
CA CYS A 152 -10.32 -1.62 -8.52
C CYS A 152 -10.79 -0.15 -8.56
N SER A 153 -11.17 0.37 -7.39
CA SER A 153 -11.52 1.76 -7.14
C SER A 153 -10.51 2.77 -7.68
N ILE A 154 -9.20 2.47 -7.65
CA ILE A 154 -8.13 3.43 -8.00
C ILE A 154 -8.23 3.84 -9.47
N GLY A 155 -8.48 2.89 -10.37
CA GLY A 155 -8.66 3.17 -11.80
C GLY A 155 -9.96 3.92 -12.07
N LEU A 156 -11.06 3.48 -11.45
CA LEU A 156 -12.38 4.10 -11.63
C LEU A 156 -12.42 5.55 -11.09
N SER A 157 -11.81 5.80 -9.93
CA SER A 157 -11.75 7.13 -9.34
C SER A 157 -10.89 8.07 -10.16
N SER A 158 -9.78 7.60 -10.76
CA SER A 158 -8.95 8.45 -11.61
C SER A 158 -9.74 8.94 -12.85
N PHE A 159 -10.57 8.07 -13.42
CA PHE A 159 -11.44 8.43 -14.54
C PHE A 159 -12.54 9.42 -14.14
N ALA A 160 -13.18 9.21 -12.97
CA ALA A 160 -14.27 10.06 -12.50
C ALA A 160 -13.79 11.40 -11.91
N PHE A 161 -12.68 11.42 -11.17
CA PHE A 161 -12.18 12.59 -10.47
C PHE A 161 -11.53 13.60 -11.40
N ASN A 162 -10.92 13.18 -12.51
CA ASN A 162 -10.32 14.12 -13.46
C ASN A 162 -11.33 15.17 -13.98
N PRO A 163 -12.45 14.80 -14.62
CA PRO A 163 -13.43 15.80 -15.06
C PRO A 163 -14.09 16.54 -13.88
N LEU A 164 -14.31 15.86 -12.75
CA LEU A 164 -14.89 16.48 -11.56
C LEU A 164 -13.99 17.59 -11.00
N PHE A 165 -12.68 17.34 -10.86
CA PHE A 165 -11.73 18.30 -10.31
C PHE A 165 -11.50 19.46 -11.27
N GLN A 166 -11.48 19.19 -12.58
CA GLN A 166 -11.42 20.25 -13.58
C GLN A 166 -12.64 21.19 -13.43
N LEU A 167 -13.85 20.63 -13.35
CA LEU A 167 -15.07 21.41 -13.12
C LEU A 167 -15.01 22.21 -11.81
N MET A 168 -14.52 21.61 -10.72
CA MET A 168 -14.37 22.30 -9.43
C MET A 168 -13.38 23.46 -9.51
N VAL A 169 -12.27 23.28 -10.22
CA VAL A 169 -11.26 24.33 -10.42
C VAL A 169 -11.81 25.45 -11.29
N GLU A 170 -12.59 25.15 -12.33
CA GLU A 170 -13.23 26.15 -13.19
C GLU A 170 -14.30 26.98 -12.45
N LEU A 171 -15.13 26.34 -11.61
CA LEU A 171 -16.22 27.02 -10.90
C LEU A 171 -15.78 27.72 -9.61
N TYR A 172 -14.87 27.12 -8.85
CA TYR A 172 -14.53 27.56 -7.48
C TYR A 172 -13.06 27.94 -7.31
N GLY A 173 -12.25 27.84 -8.38
CA GLY A 173 -10.80 27.97 -8.31
C GLY A 173 -10.15 26.81 -7.56
N TRP A 174 -8.82 26.74 -7.59
CA TRP A 174 -8.07 25.68 -6.92
C TRP A 174 -8.26 25.69 -5.40
N ARG A 175 -8.45 26.87 -4.79
CA ARG A 175 -8.66 27.01 -3.34
C ARG A 175 -10.01 26.40 -2.93
N GLY A 176 -11.09 26.77 -3.62
CA GLY A 176 -12.41 26.21 -3.36
C GLY A 176 -12.47 24.70 -3.66
N ALA A 177 -11.83 24.26 -4.74
CA ALA A 177 -11.71 22.85 -5.07
C ALA A 177 -11.00 22.04 -3.98
N LEU A 178 -9.87 22.52 -3.43
CA LEU A 178 -9.17 21.86 -2.32
C LEU A 178 -10.01 21.82 -1.04
N LEU A 179 -10.80 22.86 -0.76
CA LEU A 179 -11.69 22.89 0.41
C LEU A 179 -12.79 21.81 0.29
N ILE A 180 -13.43 21.72 -0.88
CA ILE A 180 -14.44 20.70 -1.16
C ILE A 180 -13.81 19.30 -1.09
N LEU A 181 -12.60 19.15 -1.64
CA LEU A 181 -11.87 17.89 -1.64
C LEU A 181 -11.45 17.43 -0.24
N GLY A 182 -11.11 18.39 0.63
CA GLY A 182 -10.91 18.14 2.06
C GLY A 182 -12.18 17.64 2.73
N GLY A 183 -13.33 18.26 2.43
CA GLY A 183 -14.65 17.78 2.87
C GLY A 183 -14.97 16.37 2.37
N LEU A 184 -14.65 16.04 1.11
CA LEU A 184 -14.77 14.69 0.58
C LEU A 184 -13.85 13.71 1.33
N ASN A 185 -12.60 14.09 1.61
CA ASN A 185 -11.66 13.26 2.38
C ASN A 185 -12.10 13.04 3.83
N LEU A 186 -12.90 13.92 4.44
CA LEU A 186 -13.48 13.65 5.77
C LEU A 186 -14.40 12.42 5.80
N ASN A 187 -14.89 11.94 4.65
CA ASN A 187 -15.62 10.65 4.59
C ASN A 187 -14.74 9.44 4.94
N LEU A 188 -13.40 9.61 4.94
CA LEU A 188 -12.48 8.61 5.48
C LEU A 188 -12.72 8.35 6.98
N VAL A 189 -13.22 9.35 7.72
CA VAL A 189 -13.62 9.17 9.13
C VAL A 189 -14.76 8.15 9.24
N ALA A 190 -15.77 8.28 8.38
CA ALA A 190 -16.88 7.32 8.34
C ALA A 190 -16.40 5.92 7.94
N CYS A 191 -15.48 5.83 6.97
CA CYS A 191 -14.86 4.55 6.59
C CYS A 191 -14.09 3.91 7.75
N GLY A 192 -13.30 4.69 8.50
CA GLY A 192 -12.60 4.23 9.70
C GLY A 192 -13.55 3.78 10.82
N ALA A 193 -14.70 4.46 10.98
CA ALA A 193 -15.70 4.12 11.98
C ALA A 193 -16.34 2.73 11.75
N LEU A 194 -16.38 2.25 10.50
CA LEU A 194 -16.91 0.93 10.15
C LEU A 194 -16.02 -0.24 10.61
N VAL A 195 -14.75 0.03 10.93
CA VAL A 195 -13.83 -0.98 11.43
C VAL A 195 -14.24 -1.43 12.83
N ARG A 196 -14.30 -2.74 13.04
CA ARG A 196 -14.63 -3.33 14.35
C ARG A 196 -13.33 -3.57 15.11
N PRO A 197 -13.24 -3.17 16.39
CA PRO A 197 -12.10 -3.53 17.23
C PRO A 197 -11.98 -5.05 17.26
N GLN A 198 -10.84 -5.60 16.84
CA GLN A 198 -10.57 -7.02 17.04
C GLN A 198 -10.33 -7.23 18.54
N GLN A 199 -11.07 -8.16 19.15
CA GLN A 199 -10.86 -8.51 20.55
C GLN A 199 -9.46 -9.13 20.69
N ARG A 200 -8.54 -8.38 21.29
CA ARG A 200 -7.25 -8.89 21.69
C ARG A 200 -7.48 -9.96 22.78
N SER A 201 -6.74 -11.07 22.73
CA SER A 201 -6.77 -12.04 23.83
C SER A 201 -6.32 -11.31 25.11
N LYS A 202 -7.09 -11.44 26.18
CA LYS A 202 -6.87 -10.76 27.48
C LYS A 202 -5.52 -11.07 28.16
N GLU A 203 -4.68 -11.90 27.55
CA GLU A 203 -3.36 -12.29 28.05
C GLU A 203 -2.31 -11.19 27.87
N ASP A 204 -2.48 -10.25 26.91
CA ASP A 204 -1.56 -9.11 26.74
C ASP A 204 -1.78 -7.98 27.77
N GLU A 205 -2.86 -8.05 28.57
CA GLU A 205 -3.34 -6.97 29.45
C GLU A 205 -2.93 -7.16 30.93
N GLN A 206 -2.18 -8.21 31.28
CA GLN A 206 -1.61 -8.39 32.62
C GLN A 206 -0.18 -7.86 32.71
N VAL A 207 0.02 -6.54 32.62
CA VAL A 207 1.25 -5.90 33.13
C VAL A 207 0.92 -4.55 33.76
N ASP A 208 1.38 -4.37 35.00
CA ASP A 208 0.99 -3.36 36.00
C ASP A 208 0.77 -1.91 35.51
N PRO A 209 -0.35 -1.27 35.90
CA PRO A 209 -0.61 0.17 35.65
C PRO A 209 0.18 1.12 36.57
N GLY A 210 1.21 0.64 37.28
CA GLY A 210 1.86 1.37 38.38
C GLY A 210 3.25 1.98 38.13
N SER A 211 3.89 1.78 36.97
CA SER A 211 5.25 2.31 36.76
C SER A 211 5.25 3.66 36.02
N GLY A 212 5.46 4.74 36.77
CA GLY A 212 5.84 6.06 36.25
C GLY A 212 7.22 6.03 35.60
N ALA A 213 7.40 5.24 34.55
CA ALA A 213 8.65 5.06 33.86
C ALA A 213 8.94 6.26 32.93
N PRO A 214 10.22 6.66 32.78
CA PRO A 214 10.61 7.83 31.99
C PRO A 214 10.13 7.72 30.54
N CYS A 215 9.96 8.86 29.85
CA CYS A 215 9.49 8.96 28.46
C CYS A 215 10.17 7.96 27.49
N ALA A 216 11.43 7.61 27.75
CA ALA A 216 12.18 6.57 27.03
C ALA A 216 11.56 5.16 27.13
N ALA A 217 11.02 4.76 28.29
CA ALA A 217 10.36 3.46 28.47
C ALA A 217 9.01 3.39 27.73
N GLY A 218 8.27 4.51 27.67
CA GLY A 218 7.05 4.62 26.88
C GLY A 218 7.33 4.53 25.37
N LEU A 219 8.37 5.22 24.90
CA LEU A 219 8.82 5.12 23.50
C LEU A 219 9.31 3.71 23.15
N GLN A 220 10.04 3.06 24.04
CA GLN A 220 10.53 1.69 23.84
C GLN A 220 9.37 0.67 23.80
N ARG A 221 8.31 0.85 24.60
CA ARG A 221 7.07 0.07 24.50
C ARG A 221 6.37 0.30 23.16
N LEU A 222 6.26 1.56 22.72
CA LEU A 222 5.68 1.88 21.41
C LEU A 222 6.46 1.23 20.25
N ILE A 223 7.80 1.33 20.26
CA ILE A 223 8.66 0.69 19.26
C ILE A 223 8.52 -0.84 19.29
N SER A 224 8.25 -1.44 20.46
CA SER A 224 8.02 -2.89 20.54
C SER A 224 6.79 -3.36 19.75
N TYR A 225 5.74 -2.51 19.64
CA TYR A 225 4.57 -2.80 18.81
C TYR A 225 4.84 -2.76 17.30
N LEU A 226 5.96 -2.17 16.85
CA LEU A 226 6.38 -2.24 15.45
C LEU A 226 6.97 -3.61 15.08
N GLN A 227 7.30 -4.44 16.08
CA GLN A 227 7.94 -5.75 15.90
C GLN A 227 9.10 -5.74 14.88
N PRO A 228 10.15 -4.93 15.06
CA PRO A 228 11.25 -4.82 14.09
C PRO A 228 11.98 -6.15 13.85
N GLN A 229 11.78 -7.12 14.75
CA GLN A 229 12.26 -8.50 14.59
C GLN A 229 11.78 -9.17 13.30
N LEU A 230 10.63 -8.76 12.74
CA LEU A 230 10.16 -9.23 11.44
C LEU A 230 11.20 -8.99 10.34
N LEU A 231 11.91 -7.86 10.37
CA LEU A 231 12.96 -7.54 9.39
C LEU A 231 14.15 -8.49 9.43
N LEU A 232 14.32 -9.22 10.54
CA LEU A 232 15.36 -10.23 10.72
C LEU A 232 14.85 -11.64 10.35
N GLU A 233 13.54 -11.83 10.22
CA GLU A 233 12.97 -13.10 9.75
C GLU A 233 13.24 -13.26 8.26
N ARG A 234 14.06 -14.26 7.90
CA ARG A 234 14.49 -14.50 6.51
C ARG A 234 13.35 -14.46 5.48
N PRO A 235 12.19 -15.12 5.69
CA PRO A 235 11.10 -15.07 4.72
C PRO A 235 10.54 -13.67 4.47
N PHE A 236 10.36 -12.87 5.54
CA PHE A 236 9.81 -11.52 5.44
C PHE A 236 10.83 -10.53 4.86
N PHE A 237 12.11 -10.65 5.24
CA PHE A 237 13.18 -9.85 4.65
C PHE A 237 13.31 -10.10 3.15
N THR A 238 13.38 -11.36 2.72
CA THR A 238 13.46 -11.74 1.30
C THR A 238 12.26 -11.22 0.52
N TYR A 239 11.04 -11.33 1.08
CA TYR A 239 9.84 -10.81 0.45
C TYR A 239 9.85 -9.29 0.32
N SER A 240 10.24 -8.57 1.38
CA SER A 240 10.32 -7.10 1.38
C SER A 240 11.36 -6.59 0.39
N LEU A 241 12.52 -7.26 0.31
CA LEU A 241 13.55 -6.95 -0.68
C LEU A 241 13.05 -7.17 -2.11
N ALA A 242 12.35 -8.28 -2.36
CA ALA A 242 11.76 -8.55 -3.67
C ALA A 242 10.73 -7.47 -4.06
N MET A 243 9.82 -7.10 -3.15
CA MET A 243 8.84 -6.03 -3.40
C MET A 243 9.50 -4.67 -3.62
N SER A 244 10.63 -4.40 -2.98
CA SER A 244 11.42 -3.18 -3.21
C SER A 244 11.93 -3.11 -4.64
N PHE A 245 12.54 -4.20 -5.16
CA PHE A 245 12.96 -4.25 -6.56
C PHE A 245 11.77 -4.06 -7.50
N ILE A 246 10.67 -4.76 -7.26
CA ILE A 246 9.45 -4.63 -8.08
C ILE A 246 8.99 -3.17 -8.13
N ASN A 247 8.89 -2.48 -6.99
CA ASN A 247 8.41 -1.10 -6.91
C ASN A 247 9.29 -0.10 -7.67
N ILE A 248 10.62 -0.26 -7.71
CA ILE A 248 11.53 0.62 -8.47
C ILE A 248 11.14 0.67 -9.95
N GLY A 249 10.85 -0.50 -10.54
CA GLY A 249 10.48 -0.61 -11.96
C GLY A 249 9.00 -0.36 -12.25
N PHE A 250 8.13 -0.74 -11.32
CA PHE A 250 6.68 -0.81 -11.51
C PHE A 250 6.03 0.52 -11.91
N PHE A 251 6.49 1.63 -11.32
CA PHE A 251 5.88 2.94 -11.55
C PHE A 251 6.33 3.64 -12.84
N VAL A 252 7.46 3.23 -13.43
CA VAL A 252 8.08 3.92 -14.59
C VAL A 252 7.13 4.05 -15.79
N PRO A 253 6.42 2.98 -16.25
CA PRO A 253 5.46 3.11 -17.34
C PRO A 253 4.32 4.07 -17.02
N TYR A 254 3.83 4.11 -15.77
CA TYR A 254 2.76 5.04 -15.39
C TYR A 254 3.15 6.51 -15.58
N PHE A 255 4.43 6.86 -15.41
CA PHE A 255 4.92 8.22 -15.60
C PHE A 255 5.40 8.51 -17.03
N HIS A 256 6.06 7.56 -17.68
CA HIS A 256 6.81 7.82 -18.91
C HIS A 256 6.19 7.25 -20.19
N LEU A 257 5.15 6.40 -20.12
CA LEU A 257 4.59 5.77 -21.33
C LEU A 257 3.97 6.78 -22.30
N VAL A 258 3.28 7.81 -21.82
CA VAL A 258 2.77 8.89 -22.70
C VAL A 258 3.93 9.63 -23.37
N ALA A 259 4.94 10.00 -22.60
CA ALA A 259 6.10 10.73 -23.11
C ALA A 259 6.89 9.90 -24.15
N HIS A 260 7.05 8.61 -23.89
CA HIS A 260 7.64 7.67 -24.84
C HIS A 260 6.80 7.54 -26.11
N SER A 261 5.47 7.41 -26.00
CA SER A 261 4.57 7.32 -27.15
C SER A 261 4.64 8.57 -28.04
N ARG A 262 4.75 9.76 -27.44
CA ARG A 262 4.98 11.02 -28.16
C ARG A 262 6.34 11.04 -28.85
N GLN A 263 7.40 10.62 -28.15
CA GLN A 263 8.75 10.54 -28.71
C GLN A 263 8.83 9.57 -29.91
N ALA A 264 8.04 8.49 -29.87
CA ALA A 264 7.90 7.55 -30.99
C ALA A 264 7.11 8.12 -32.19
N GLY A 265 6.62 9.37 -32.12
CA GLY A 265 5.95 10.06 -33.20
C GLY A 265 4.43 9.89 -33.23
N PHE A 266 3.81 9.32 -32.20
CA PHE A 266 2.35 9.23 -32.12
C PHE A 266 1.71 10.54 -31.66
N SER A 267 0.49 10.80 -32.12
CA SER A 267 -0.27 12.00 -31.72
C SER A 267 -0.57 12.00 -30.22
N ASP A 268 -0.79 13.20 -29.68
CA ASP A 268 -1.14 13.38 -28.26
C ASP A 268 -2.32 12.52 -27.82
N TYR A 269 -3.34 12.43 -28.67
CA TYR A 269 -4.52 11.60 -28.42
C TYR A 269 -4.16 10.11 -28.32
N ARG A 270 -3.36 9.60 -29.27
CA ARG A 270 -2.91 8.21 -29.28
C ARG A 270 -2.03 7.89 -28.07
N ALA A 271 -1.11 8.79 -27.74
CA ALA A 271 -0.22 8.65 -26.59
C ALA A 271 -0.99 8.61 -25.25
N ALA A 272 -2.00 9.47 -25.09
CA ALA A 272 -2.87 9.47 -23.91
C ALA A 272 -3.75 8.20 -23.86
N PHE A 273 -4.30 7.78 -24.99
CA PHE A 273 -5.22 6.64 -25.05
C PHE A 273 -4.54 5.31 -24.68
N VAL A 274 -3.27 5.09 -25.05
CA VAL A 274 -2.49 3.91 -24.64
C VAL A 274 -2.45 3.74 -23.12
N MET A 275 -2.21 4.84 -22.40
CA MET A 275 -2.18 4.84 -20.94
C MET A 275 -3.55 4.57 -20.32
N SER A 276 -4.60 5.20 -20.85
CA SER A 276 -5.97 4.95 -20.41
C SER A 276 -6.37 3.48 -20.64
N ALA A 277 -5.99 2.90 -21.78
CA ALA A 277 -6.27 1.52 -22.12
C ALA A 277 -5.56 0.54 -21.20
N ALA A 278 -4.28 0.78 -20.86
CA ALA A 278 -3.55 0.01 -19.85
C ALA A 278 -4.22 0.12 -18.46
N GLY A 279 -4.77 1.28 -18.12
CA GLY A 279 -5.54 1.47 -16.88
C GLY A 279 -6.83 0.64 -16.82
N ILE A 280 -7.51 0.41 -17.95
CA ILE A 280 -8.69 -0.45 -18.01
C ILE A 280 -8.30 -1.91 -17.77
N THR A 281 -7.25 -2.39 -18.46
CA THR A 281 -6.81 -3.78 -18.27
C THR A 281 -6.20 -4.02 -16.90
N ASP A 282 -5.64 -3.01 -16.24
CA ASP A 282 -5.24 -3.07 -14.84
C ASP A 282 -6.41 -3.40 -13.91
N ILE A 283 -7.56 -2.74 -14.07
CA ILE A 283 -8.78 -3.07 -13.29
C ILE A 283 -9.21 -4.52 -13.55
N LEU A 284 -9.22 -4.94 -14.81
CA LEU A 284 -9.59 -6.31 -15.17
C LEU A 284 -8.61 -7.34 -14.60
N GLY A 285 -7.32 -7.05 -14.62
CA GLY A 285 -6.26 -7.87 -14.04
C GLY A 285 -6.44 -8.07 -12.55
N ARG A 286 -6.85 -7.02 -11.81
CA ARG A 286 -7.13 -7.12 -10.37
C ARG A 286 -8.22 -8.12 -10.07
N VAL A 287 -9.36 -7.99 -10.74
CA VAL A 287 -10.52 -8.89 -10.55
C VAL A 287 -10.18 -10.31 -10.99
N ALA A 288 -9.58 -10.46 -12.17
CA ALA A 288 -9.25 -11.76 -12.74
C ALA A 288 -8.24 -12.52 -11.86
N SER A 289 -7.15 -11.88 -11.45
CA SER A 289 -6.14 -12.48 -10.58
C SER A 289 -6.68 -12.81 -9.20
N GLY A 290 -7.47 -11.90 -8.60
CA GLY A 290 -8.16 -12.14 -7.34
C GLY A 290 -9.02 -13.40 -7.40
N TRP A 291 -9.86 -13.49 -8.43
CA TRP A 291 -10.70 -14.66 -8.65
C TRP A 291 -9.89 -15.93 -8.94
N PHE A 292 -8.89 -15.89 -9.82
CA PHE A 292 -8.05 -17.05 -10.13
C PHE A 292 -7.32 -17.59 -8.89
N SER A 293 -6.87 -16.70 -8.01
CA SER A 293 -6.19 -17.08 -6.77
C SER A 293 -7.14 -17.78 -5.79
N ASP A 294 -8.41 -17.37 -5.76
CA ASP A 294 -9.44 -17.92 -4.88
C ASP A 294 -9.93 -19.31 -5.32
N LEU A 295 -9.67 -19.71 -6.57
CA LEU A 295 -9.95 -21.07 -7.06
C LEU A 295 -9.09 -22.13 -6.35
N GLY A 296 -7.98 -21.72 -5.70
CA GLY A 296 -7.11 -22.61 -4.93
C GLY A 296 -6.25 -23.54 -5.79
N HIS A 297 -6.27 -23.40 -7.11
CA HIS A 297 -5.45 -24.22 -8.03
C HIS A 297 -3.99 -23.77 -8.09
N PHE A 298 -3.71 -22.52 -7.71
CA PHE A 298 -2.37 -21.92 -7.81
C PHE A 298 -1.93 -21.39 -6.44
N ARG A 299 -0.68 -21.64 -6.06
CA ARG A 299 -0.09 -21.00 -4.88
C ARG A 299 0.05 -19.50 -5.15
N LEU A 300 -0.44 -18.67 -4.23
CA LEU A 300 -0.37 -17.20 -4.36
C LEU A 300 1.04 -16.69 -4.66
N LEU A 301 2.07 -17.29 -4.06
CA LEU A 301 3.47 -16.90 -4.29
C LEU A 301 3.92 -17.16 -5.74
N HIS A 302 3.50 -18.27 -6.35
CA HIS A 302 3.80 -18.57 -7.75
C HIS A 302 3.03 -17.65 -8.69
N LEU A 303 1.76 -17.36 -8.36
CA LEU A 303 0.94 -16.44 -9.10
C LEU A 303 1.52 -15.01 -9.08
N ALA A 304 1.97 -14.54 -7.91
CA ALA A 304 2.68 -13.27 -7.76
C ALA A 304 3.97 -13.24 -8.59
N SER A 305 4.75 -14.32 -8.57
CA SER A 305 6.00 -14.44 -9.34
C SER A 305 5.76 -14.42 -10.85
N LEU A 306 4.71 -15.09 -11.32
CA LEU A 306 4.29 -15.09 -12.71
C LEU A 306 3.90 -13.68 -13.17
N TRP A 307 2.99 -13.02 -12.44
CA TRP A 307 2.54 -11.67 -12.81
C TRP A 307 3.69 -10.65 -12.76
N THR A 308 4.59 -10.77 -11.78
CA THR A 308 5.77 -9.92 -11.68
C THR A 308 6.71 -10.12 -12.87
N ALA A 309 7.00 -11.37 -13.25
CA ALA A 309 7.87 -11.67 -14.39
C ALA A 309 7.28 -11.16 -15.71
N LEU A 310 5.98 -11.40 -15.93
CA LEU A 310 5.28 -10.91 -17.11
C LEU A 310 5.22 -9.38 -17.15
N ALA A 311 4.95 -8.72 -16.03
CA ALA A 311 4.99 -7.26 -15.93
C ALA A 311 6.38 -6.73 -16.31
N GLY A 312 7.45 -7.27 -15.72
CA GLY A 312 8.83 -6.89 -16.07
C GLY A 312 9.15 -7.10 -17.55
N LEU A 313 8.77 -8.24 -18.11
CA LEU A 313 8.94 -8.53 -19.54
C LEU A 313 8.21 -7.51 -20.42
N PHE A 314 6.94 -7.22 -20.14
CA PHE A 314 6.19 -6.26 -20.94
C PHE A 314 6.72 -4.83 -20.80
N ILE A 315 7.25 -4.44 -19.63
CA ILE A 315 7.95 -3.16 -19.46
C ILE A 315 9.16 -3.07 -20.40
N ILE A 316 9.98 -4.13 -20.52
CA ILE A 316 11.12 -4.17 -21.44
C ILE A 316 10.66 -4.09 -22.90
N LEU A 317 9.53 -4.71 -23.24
CA LEU A 317 9.02 -4.77 -24.60
C LEU A 317 8.29 -3.50 -25.06
N LEU A 318 7.78 -2.67 -24.13
CA LEU A 318 7.13 -1.38 -24.43
C LEU A 318 7.94 -0.53 -25.42
N PRO A 319 9.21 -0.18 -25.14
CA PRO A 319 10.01 0.62 -26.05
C PRO A 319 10.27 -0.10 -27.39
N VAL A 320 10.50 -1.41 -27.37
CA VAL A 320 10.79 -2.19 -28.59
C VAL A 320 9.59 -2.21 -29.54
N SER A 321 8.38 -2.24 -28.99
CA SER A 321 7.14 -2.29 -29.78
C SER A 321 6.88 -1.03 -30.60
N SER A 322 7.45 0.11 -30.19
CA SER A 322 7.30 1.39 -30.90
C SER A 322 8.36 1.60 -31.99
N LEU A 323 9.45 0.81 -32.02
CA LEU A 323 10.56 0.98 -32.97
C LEU A 323 10.11 0.80 -34.44
N SER A 324 9.08 -0.01 -34.67
CA SER A 324 8.51 -0.23 -36.02
C SER A 324 7.45 0.82 -36.41
N GLY A 325 7.20 1.83 -35.56
CA GLY A 325 6.10 2.79 -35.74
C GLY A 325 4.69 2.16 -35.59
N SER A 326 4.60 0.91 -35.12
CA SER A 326 3.33 0.20 -35.00
C SER A 326 2.60 0.57 -33.71
N TYR A 327 1.56 1.42 -33.85
CA TYR A 327 0.68 1.76 -32.74
C TYR A 327 -0.05 0.53 -32.18
N ALA A 328 -0.40 -0.43 -33.04
CA ALA A 328 -1.09 -1.65 -32.62
C ALA A 328 -0.19 -2.51 -31.71
N ALA A 329 1.10 -2.63 -32.01
CA ALA A 329 2.05 -3.36 -31.17
C ALA A 329 2.21 -2.69 -29.80
N LEU A 330 2.40 -1.36 -29.78
CA LEU A 330 2.46 -0.58 -28.54
C LEU A 330 1.20 -0.73 -27.70
N MET A 331 0.03 -0.65 -28.32
CA MET A 331 -1.26 -0.85 -27.65
C MET A 331 -1.37 -2.24 -27.05
N ALA A 332 -1.08 -3.29 -27.82
CA ALA A 332 -1.16 -4.67 -27.37
C ALA A 332 -0.26 -4.93 -26.14
N ILE A 333 0.99 -4.48 -26.17
CA ILE A 333 1.93 -4.65 -25.05
C ILE A 333 1.50 -3.81 -23.84
N SER A 334 0.97 -2.61 -24.05
CA SER A 334 0.47 -1.76 -22.97
C SER A 334 -0.74 -2.36 -22.26
N LEU A 335 -1.66 -2.98 -23.02
CA LEU A 335 -2.80 -3.72 -22.47
C LEU A 335 -2.34 -4.92 -21.63
N LEU A 336 -1.36 -5.68 -22.11
CA LEU A 336 -0.78 -6.84 -21.41
C LEU A 336 -0.04 -6.42 -20.13
N TYR A 337 0.76 -5.36 -20.20
CA TYR A 337 1.39 -4.75 -19.03
C TYR A 337 0.34 -4.32 -18.00
N GLY A 338 -0.68 -3.56 -18.42
CA GLY A 338 -1.76 -3.11 -17.55
C GLY A 338 -2.42 -4.28 -16.82
N PHE A 339 -2.79 -5.33 -17.55
CA PHE A 339 -3.35 -6.55 -16.96
C PHE A 339 -2.43 -7.18 -15.92
N CYS A 340 -1.14 -7.37 -16.23
CA CYS A 340 -0.18 -7.97 -15.31
C CYS A 340 0.08 -7.09 -14.08
N ALA A 341 0.13 -5.77 -14.25
CA ALA A 341 0.29 -4.81 -13.17
C ALA A 341 -0.90 -4.87 -12.20
N GLY A 342 -2.13 -4.85 -12.72
CA GLY A 342 -3.34 -5.03 -11.93
C GLY A 342 -3.39 -6.38 -11.22
N ALA A 343 -3.08 -7.45 -11.95
CA ALA A 343 -3.04 -8.80 -11.42
C ALA A 343 -2.04 -8.96 -10.26
N LEU A 344 -0.86 -8.35 -10.37
CA LEU A 344 0.15 -8.31 -9.33
C LEU A 344 -0.35 -7.58 -8.08
N THR A 345 -0.90 -6.37 -8.22
CA THR A 345 -1.32 -5.55 -7.07
C THR A 345 -2.37 -6.22 -6.18
N SER A 346 -3.18 -7.13 -6.74
CA SER A 346 -4.17 -7.88 -5.96
C SER A 346 -3.56 -8.97 -5.09
N VAL A 347 -2.40 -9.51 -5.49
CA VAL A 347 -1.75 -10.65 -4.82
C VAL A 347 -0.68 -10.21 -3.83
N VAL A 348 -0.02 -9.06 -4.04
CA VAL A 348 1.09 -8.57 -3.19
C VAL A 348 0.71 -8.59 -1.70
N PHE A 349 -0.32 -7.85 -1.30
CA PHE A 349 -0.72 -7.82 0.11
C PHE A 349 -1.29 -9.15 0.63
N ALA A 350 -1.81 -10.01 -0.27
CA ALA A 350 -2.36 -11.30 0.08
C ALA A 350 -1.30 -12.36 0.41
N VAL A 351 -0.06 -12.19 -0.07
CA VAL A 351 1.06 -13.09 0.26
C VAL A 351 1.59 -12.84 1.68
N VAL A 352 1.54 -11.60 2.18
CA VAL A 352 2.06 -11.21 3.51
C VAL A 352 1.56 -12.12 4.65
N PRO A 353 0.25 -12.36 4.85
CA PRO A 353 -0.23 -13.22 5.93
C PRO A 353 0.22 -14.69 5.80
N LEU A 354 0.59 -15.16 4.60
CA LEU A 354 1.16 -16.50 4.40
C LEU A 354 2.60 -16.60 4.91
N ILE A 355 3.30 -15.47 5.02
CA ILE A 355 4.69 -15.40 5.48
C ILE A 355 4.74 -15.17 7.00
N VAL A 356 4.02 -14.16 7.49
CA VAL A 356 4.13 -13.70 8.88
C VAL A 356 3.02 -14.20 9.81
N GLY A 357 1.93 -14.73 9.24
CA GLY A 357 0.69 -15.03 9.95
C GLY A 357 -0.29 -13.85 9.99
N VAL A 358 -1.56 -14.12 10.25
CA VAL A 358 -2.63 -13.08 10.30
C VAL A 358 -2.45 -12.16 11.51
N ASP A 359 -1.95 -12.69 12.62
CA ASP A 359 -1.81 -11.98 13.90
C ASP A 359 -0.80 -10.82 13.83
N ARG A 360 0.22 -10.94 12.97
CA ARG A 360 1.31 -9.94 12.80
C ARG A 360 1.21 -9.18 11.48
N MET A 361 0.06 -9.27 10.82
CA MET A 361 -0.14 -8.76 9.47
C MET A 361 -0.10 -7.23 9.43
N LEU A 362 -0.64 -6.56 10.45
CA LEU A 362 -0.69 -5.10 10.49
C LEU A 362 0.72 -4.49 10.55
N GLU A 363 1.58 -5.03 11.42
CA GLU A 363 2.97 -4.65 11.60
C GLU A 363 3.78 -4.94 10.33
N ALA A 364 3.60 -6.13 9.76
CA ALA A 364 4.26 -6.54 8.53
C ALA A 364 3.91 -5.61 7.36
N LEU A 365 2.63 -5.27 7.18
CA LEU A 365 2.18 -4.34 6.13
C LEU A 365 2.75 -2.93 6.35
N GLY A 366 2.82 -2.46 7.60
CA GLY A 366 3.43 -1.18 7.93
C GLY A 366 4.91 -1.13 7.57
N LEU A 367 5.69 -2.13 8.02
CA LEU A 367 7.11 -2.24 7.72
C LEU A 367 7.40 -2.43 6.23
N LEU A 368 6.58 -3.23 5.53
CA LEU A 368 6.72 -3.43 4.08
C LEU A 368 6.58 -2.10 3.34
N GLN A 369 5.55 -1.30 3.65
CA GLN A 369 5.35 0.01 3.02
C GLN A 369 6.47 1.00 3.33
N LEU A 370 7.02 1.00 4.54
CA LEU A 370 8.18 1.84 4.88
C LEU A 370 9.38 1.52 3.98
N ILE A 371 9.63 0.24 3.69
CA ILE A 371 10.73 -0.14 2.80
C ILE A 371 10.40 0.26 1.35
N GLU A 372 9.15 0.04 0.92
CA GLU A 372 8.69 0.42 -0.42
C GLU A 372 8.77 1.93 -0.67
N SER A 373 8.66 2.78 0.35
CA SER A 373 8.75 4.25 0.19
C SER A 373 10.09 4.71 -0.34
N GLY A 374 11.18 4.05 0.08
CA GLY A 374 12.51 4.33 -0.46
C GLY A 374 12.64 3.91 -1.93
N ALA A 375 12.11 2.73 -2.26
CA ALA A 375 12.16 2.17 -3.62
C ALA A 375 11.35 2.99 -4.64
N GLY A 376 10.11 3.38 -4.28
CA GLY A 376 9.22 4.14 -5.16
C GLY A 376 9.74 5.53 -5.49
N LEU A 377 10.44 6.18 -4.57
CA LEU A 377 11.02 7.52 -4.78
C LEU A 377 12.17 7.50 -5.82
N LEU A 378 12.89 6.39 -5.94
CA LEU A 378 14.05 6.27 -6.82
C LEU A 378 13.67 5.97 -8.27
N GLY A 379 12.58 5.24 -8.52
CA GLY A 379 12.23 4.69 -9.83
C GLY A 379 12.07 5.74 -10.95
N ALA A 380 11.18 6.71 -10.78
CA ALA A 380 10.91 7.72 -11.80
C ALA A 380 12.08 8.69 -12.03
N PRO A 381 12.76 9.23 -10.99
CA PRO A 381 13.94 10.08 -11.19
C PRO A 381 15.10 9.36 -11.90
N LEU A 382 15.38 8.10 -11.55
CA LEU A 382 16.41 7.30 -12.24
C LEU A 382 16.03 7.06 -13.71
N SER A 383 14.76 6.80 -13.98
CA SER A 383 14.24 6.64 -15.35
C SER A 383 14.39 7.91 -16.19
N GLY A 384 14.07 9.06 -15.60
CA GLY A 384 14.25 10.38 -16.20
C GLY A 384 15.72 10.68 -16.51
N LEU A 385 16.61 10.46 -15.54
CA LEU A 385 18.06 10.62 -15.71
C LEU A 385 18.61 9.75 -16.85
N LEU A 386 18.19 8.49 -16.92
CA LEU A 386 18.58 7.60 -18.03
C LEU A 386 18.12 8.15 -19.38
N LYS A 387 16.91 8.71 -19.46
CA LYS A 387 16.40 9.33 -20.69
C LYS A 387 17.19 10.59 -21.05
N ASP A 388 17.62 11.38 -20.07
CA ASP A 388 18.41 12.59 -20.31
C ASP A 388 19.83 12.25 -20.80
N LEU A 389 20.43 11.16 -20.30
CA LEU A 389 21.75 10.70 -20.73
C LEU A 389 21.75 10.01 -22.11
N THR A 390 20.72 9.22 -22.43
CA THR A 390 20.67 8.45 -23.68
C THR A 390 19.88 9.14 -24.79
N GLY A 391 19.10 10.17 -24.45
CA GLY A 391 18.20 10.89 -25.36
C GLY A 391 16.90 10.15 -25.67
N ASN A 392 16.68 8.93 -25.19
CA ASN A 392 15.46 8.15 -25.43
C ASN A 392 15.10 7.24 -24.24
N TYR A 393 13.88 6.70 -24.26
CA TYR A 393 13.38 5.86 -23.16
C TYR A 393 13.79 4.38 -23.21
N MET A 394 14.57 3.92 -24.20
CA MET A 394 14.93 2.48 -24.34
C MET A 394 15.63 1.95 -23.10
N ALA A 395 16.71 2.63 -22.70
CA ALA A 395 17.47 2.27 -21.49
C ALA A 395 16.61 2.42 -20.23
N SER A 396 15.79 3.46 -20.15
CA SER A 396 14.90 3.70 -19.01
C SER A 396 13.92 2.55 -18.78
N PHE A 397 13.24 2.08 -19.85
CA PHE A 397 12.31 0.95 -19.75
C PHE A 397 13.02 -0.39 -19.60
N ALA A 398 14.17 -0.60 -20.26
CA ALA A 398 14.94 -1.84 -20.12
C ALA A 398 15.42 -2.05 -18.67
N VAL A 399 15.97 -1.00 -18.04
CA VAL A 399 16.36 -1.02 -16.63
C VAL A 399 15.15 -1.14 -15.72
N ALA A 400 14.07 -0.39 -15.99
CA ALA A 400 12.86 -0.49 -15.19
C ALA A 400 12.27 -1.91 -15.21
N GLY A 401 12.23 -2.59 -16.35
CA GLY A 401 11.67 -3.93 -16.46
C GLY A 401 12.58 -5.05 -15.95
N SER A 402 13.90 -4.82 -15.86
CA SER A 402 14.82 -5.79 -15.25
C SER A 402 14.66 -5.90 -13.73
N PHE A 403 14.22 -4.83 -13.06
CA PHE A 403 13.99 -4.82 -11.62
C PHE A 403 12.86 -5.76 -11.17
N PRO A 404 11.65 -5.79 -11.78
CA PRO A 404 10.65 -6.81 -11.50
C PRO A 404 11.15 -8.23 -11.78
N ILE A 405 11.95 -8.44 -12.82
CA ILE A 405 12.56 -9.77 -13.10
C ILE A 405 13.50 -10.16 -11.94
N LEU A 406 14.34 -9.24 -11.46
CA LEU A 406 15.18 -9.44 -10.29
C LEU A 406 14.34 -9.70 -9.02
N GLY A 407 13.22 -9.00 -8.87
CA GLY A 407 12.22 -9.25 -7.84
C GLY A 407 11.68 -10.67 -7.89
N THR A 408 11.30 -11.18 -9.07
CA THR A 408 10.88 -12.58 -9.25
C THR A 408 11.99 -13.57 -8.89
N LEU A 409 13.23 -13.32 -9.31
CA LEU A 409 14.37 -14.16 -8.92
C LEU A 409 14.57 -14.17 -7.40
N THR A 410 14.37 -13.02 -6.76
CA THR A 410 14.44 -12.89 -5.29
C THR A 410 13.30 -13.66 -4.61
N LEU A 411 12.06 -13.57 -5.13
CA LEU A 411 10.93 -14.38 -4.65
C LEU A 411 11.19 -15.88 -4.75
N ALA A 412 11.90 -16.33 -5.79
CA ALA A 412 12.26 -17.74 -5.96
C ALA A 412 13.21 -18.27 -4.86
N THR A 413 13.94 -17.38 -4.16
CA THR A 413 14.78 -17.74 -3.01
C THR A 413 14.02 -17.92 -1.71
N LEU A 414 12.72 -17.60 -1.68
CA LEU A 414 11.90 -17.65 -0.48
C LEU A 414 11.75 -19.12 0.00
N PRO A 415 11.88 -19.40 1.32
CA PRO A 415 11.77 -20.76 1.83
C PRO A 415 10.45 -21.41 1.45
N GLY A 416 10.50 -22.62 0.88
CA GLY A 416 9.30 -23.33 0.44
C GLY A 416 8.72 -22.86 -0.90
N PHE A 417 9.43 -22.02 -1.67
CA PHE A 417 9.03 -21.63 -3.02
C PHE A 417 8.85 -22.84 -3.95
N PHE A 418 9.83 -23.76 -4.00
CA PHE A 418 9.75 -24.97 -4.83
C PHE A 418 9.03 -26.15 -4.17
N SER A 419 8.60 -26.01 -2.92
CA SER A 419 7.84 -27.06 -2.23
C SER A 419 6.48 -27.27 -2.89
N ARG A 420 6.06 -28.52 -3.04
CA ARG A 420 4.68 -28.87 -3.43
C ARG A 420 3.72 -28.90 -2.24
N ALA A 421 4.24 -28.95 -1.02
CA ALA A 421 3.44 -28.84 0.20
C ALA A 421 3.29 -27.38 0.60
N ASP A 422 2.09 -27.00 1.03
CA ASP A 422 1.87 -25.69 1.64
C ASP A 422 2.81 -25.53 2.85
N PRO A 423 3.38 -24.33 3.06
CA PRO A 423 4.20 -24.08 4.23
C PRO A 423 3.35 -24.38 5.47
N PRO A 424 3.89 -25.11 6.46
CA PRO A 424 3.16 -25.34 7.70
C PRO A 424 2.76 -24.00 8.30
N ALA A 425 1.54 -23.90 8.82
CA ALA A 425 1.07 -22.68 9.45
C ALA A 425 2.12 -22.20 10.46
N PRO A 426 2.49 -20.90 10.46
CA PRO A 426 3.51 -20.40 11.37
C PRO A 426 3.13 -20.78 12.80
N GLN A 427 3.99 -21.59 13.44
CA GLN A 427 3.77 -22.01 14.82
C GLN A 427 3.71 -20.74 15.67
N ARG A 428 2.64 -20.58 16.47
CA ARG A 428 2.61 -19.62 17.57
C ARG A 428 3.86 -19.87 18.42
N ARG A 429 4.90 -19.05 18.27
CA ARG A 429 5.91 -18.92 19.32
C ARG A 429 5.19 -18.28 20.49
N SER A 430 4.57 -19.10 21.32
CA SER A 430 4.17 -18.65 22.63
C SER A 430 5.44 -18.16 23.31
N HIS A 431 5.42 -16.93 23.81
CA HIS A 431 6.49 -16.37 24.65
C HIS A 431 6.79 -17.24 25.90
N HIS A 432 5.98 -18.27 26.12
CA HIS A 432 6.04 -19.27 27.18
C HIS A 432 7.38 -20.03 27.31
N VAL A 433 8.23 -20.08 26.27
CA VAL A 433 9.53 -20.78 26.38
C VAL A 433 10.57 -19.93 27.13
N LYS A 434 10.48 -18.59 27.07
CA LYS A 434 11.40 -17.72 27.85
C LYS A 434 10.98 -17.62 29.32
N ASP A 435 9.68 -17.55 29.61
CA ASP A 435 9.21 -17.48 31.00
C ASP A 435 9.41 -18.79 31.77
N LYS A 436 9.27 -19.96 31.13
CA LYS A 436 9.57 -21.23 31.80
C LYS A 436 11.06 -21.41 32.07
N GLY A 437 11.93 -20.92 31.17
CA GLY A 437 13.38 -20.90 31.41
C GLY A 437 13.74 -20.01 32.60
N LEU A 438 13.21 -18.77 32.61
CA LEU A 438 13.46 -17.80 33.68
C LEU A 438 12.86 -18.23 35.03
N GLN A 439 11.65 -18.81 35.04
CA GLN A 439 11.02 -19.37 36.25
C GLN A 439 11.78 -20.59 36.77
N SER A 440 12.28 -21.46 35.89
CA SER A 440 13.11 -22.60 36.30
C SER A 440 14.47 -22.19 36.86
N GLU A 441 15.09 -21.13 36.31
CA GLU A 441 16.33 -20.56 36.84
C GLU A 441 16.09 -19.84 38.19
N LEU A 442 14.98 -19.11 38.35
CA LEU A 442 14.59 -18.48 39.61
C LEU A 442 14.24 -19.50 40.71
N GLU A 443 13.59 -20.62 40.36
CA GLU A 443 13.34 -21.74 41.29
C GLU A 443 14.63 -22.49 41.66
N GLN A 444 15.59 -22.64 40.73
CA GLN A 444 16.91 -23.18 41.04
C GLN A 444 17.73 -22.25 41.95
N ILE A 445 17.65 -20.93 41.75
CA ILE A 445 18.35 -19.96 42.60
C ILE A 445 17.73 -19.93 44.01
N ASN A 446 16.41 -19.96 44.13
CA ASN A 446 15.72 -19.97 45.43
C ASN A 446 15.86 -21.29 46.21
N SER A 447 16.01 -22.43 45.52
CA SER A 447 16.27 -23.72 46.18
C SER A 447 17.72 -23.83 46.70
N LEU A 448 18.68 -23.19 46.04
CA LEU A 448 20.07 -23.08 46.53
C LEU A 448 20.19 -22.16 47.75
N SER A 449 19.37 -21.11 47.87
CA SER A 449 19.38 -20.22 49.04
C SER A 449 18.74 -20.84 50.30
N HIS A 450 17.85 -21.83 50.15
CA HIS A 450 17.20 -22.52 51.27
C HIS A 450 17.93 -23.78 51.77
N GLY A 451 18.99 -24.22 51.09
CA GLY A 451 19.80 -25.38 51.50
C GLY A 451 21.02 -25.04 52.36
N ALA A 452 21.23 -23.78 52.72
CA ALA A 452 22.42 -23.29 53.44
C ALA A 452 22.09 -22.57 54.77
N SER A 453 21.05 -23.02 55.47
CA SER A 453 20.75 -22.62 56.85
C SER A 453 20.82 -23.81 57.79
#